data_AF-A0A0H4A127-F1
#
_entry.id   AF-A0A0H4A127-F1
#
_cell.length_a   1.000
_cell.length_b   1.000
_cell.length_c   1.000
_cell.angle_alpha   90.00
_cell.angle_beta   90.00
_cell.angle_gamma   90.00
#
_symmetry.space_group_name_H-M   'P 1'
#
loop_
_entity.id
_entity.type
_entity.pdbx_description
1 polymer ?
#
loop_
_entity_poly.entity_id
_entity_poly.type
_entity_poly.pdbx_seq_one_letter_code
_entity_poly.pdbx_strand_id
1 'polypeptide(L)'
;MLEDFEPGKGKIVIECWGRSWSSFWPAMGGRTISEFFTSCNDDYLIRNLAPQTKTHEPDFEQFNKEIKQKICEMRRDSRGWEFIGGGLSKDLARQLYDIESWEDYITENPYEPILCPSGIDSDEFEGLDFCDFDVPEKLSTEYLYMQLIVRTVKAALSSTKHQKAA
;
A
#
# COMPACT_ATOMS: atom_id res chain seq x y z
N MET A 1 15.76 -19.38 -12.69
CA MET A 1 16.68 -19.58 -13.84
C MET A 1 17.40 -18.28 -14.14
N LEU A 2 18.70 -18.35 -14.44
CA LEU A 2 19.54 -17.20 -14.82
C LEU A 2 20.20 -17.53 -16.15
N GLU A 3 20.19 -16.59 -17.08
CA GLU A 3 20.76 -16.78 -18.41
C GLU A 3 21.53 -15.52 -18.82
N ASP A 4 22.82 -15.68 -19.10
CA ASP A 4 23.69 -14.65 -19.70
C ASP A 4 23.85 -14.99 -21.18
N PHE A 5 23.39 -14.10 -22.08
CA PHE A 5 23.39 -14.36 -23.53
C PHE A 5 24.70 -13.91 -24.19
N GLU A 6 25.13 -12.70 -23.86
CA GLU A 6 26.35 -12.03 -24.35
C GLU A 6 26.83 -11.07 -23.25
N PRO A 7 28.09 -10.57 -23.30
CA PRO A 7 28.57 -9.60 -22.32
C PRO A 7 27.60 -8.42 -22.14
N GLY A 8 27.08 -8.27 -20.93
CA GLY A 8 26.13 -7.21 -20.59
C GLY A 8 24.67 -7.48 -21.01
N LYS A 9 24.29 -8.68 -21.44
CA LYS A 9 22.89 -9.05 -21.76
C LYS A 9 22.47 -10.31 -21.02
N GLY A 10 21.36 -10.25 -20.28
CA GLY A 10 20.90 -11.39 -19.51
C GLY A 10 19.44 -11.33 -19.09
N LYS A 11 18.91 -12.49 -18.74
CA LYS A 11 17.52 -12.70 -18.32
C LYS A 11 17.48 -13.46 -17.01
N ILE A 12 16.53 -13.09 -16.16
CA ILE A 12 16.13 -13.87 -15.00
C ILE A 12 14.69 -14.34 -15.16
N VAL A 13 14.43 -15.57 -14.72
CA VAL A 13 13.08 -16.09 -14.49
C VAL A 13 13.01 -16.56 -13.05
N ILE A 14 12.10 -15.99 -12.29
CA ILE A 14 11.84 -16.31 -10.89
C ILE A 14 10.48 -16.98 -10.83
N GLU A 15 10.44 -18.20 -10.31
CA GLU A 15 9.20 -18.95 -10.09
C GLU A 15 9.02 -19.15 -8.59
N CYS A 16 7.84 -18.83 -8.07
CA CYS A 16 7.52 -18.96 -6.65
C CYS A 16 6.01 -19.16 -6.49
N TRP A 17 5.60 -20.22 -5.77
CA TRP A 17 4.19 -20.54 -5.47
C TRP A 17 3.25 -20.49 -6.70
N GLY A 18 3.66 -21.12 -7.81
CA GLY A 18 2.85 -21.21 -9.04
C GLY A 18 2.75 -19.92 -9.84
N ARG A 19 3.50 -18.87 -9.46
CA ARG A 19 3.65 -17.63 -10.22
C ARG A 19 5.07 -17.54 -10.78
N SER A 20 5.22 -16.87 -11.92
CA SER A 20 6.51 -16.66 -12.57
C SER A 20 6.66 -15.21 -13.01
N TRP A 21 7.82 -14.62 -12.74
CA TRP A 21 8.22 -13.29 -13.18
C TRP A 21 9.50 -13.40 -13.98
N SER A 22 9.57 -12.69 -15.10
CA SER A 22 10.78 -12.68 -15.91
C SER A 22 11.10 -11.28 -16.38
N SER A 23 12.38 -10.95 -16.41
CA SER A 23 12.85 -9.71 -16.98
C SER A 23 14.17 -9.91 -17.70
N PHE A 24 14.37 -9.13 -18.76
CA PHE A 24 15.55 -9.16 -19.62
C PHE A 24 16.17 -7.77 -19.66
N TRP A 25 17.49 -7.73 -19.43
CA TRP A 25 18.26 -6.50 -19.48
C TRP A 25 19.22 -6.55 -20.67
N PRO A 26 19.03 -5.68 -21.68
CA PRO A 26 19.88 -5.65 -22.88
C PRO A 26 21.20 -4.89 -22.68
N ALA A 27 21.38 -4.21 -21.54
CA ALA A 27 22.54 -3.36 -21.26
C ALA A 27 22.90 -3.34 -19.77
N MET A 28 23.71 -4.29 -19.33
CA MET A 28 24.16 -4.46 -17.94
C MET A 28 25.58 -3.92 -17.69
N GLY A 29 26.24 -3.32 -18.69
CA GLY A 29 27.56 -2.70 -18.54
C GLY A 29 28.66 -3.73 -18.23
N GLY A 30 28.74 -4.80 -19.04
CA GLY A 30 29.74 -5.87 -18.91
C GLY A 30 29.51 -6.87 -17.76
N ARG A 31 28.62 -6.56 -16.81
CA ARG A 31 28.24 -7.44 -15.71
C ARG A 31 27.45 -8.66 -16.19
N THR A 32 27.57 -9.75 -15.46
CA THR A 32 26.63 -10.89 -15.52
C THR A 32 25.27 -10.49 -14.96
N ILE A 33 24.22 -11.25 -15.29
CA ILE A 33 22.87 -11.03 -14.76
C ILE A 33 22.84 -11.10 -13.22
N SER A 34 23.64 -11.97 -12.61
CA SER A 34 23.73 -12.08 -11.15
C SER A 34 24.34 -10.84 -10.51
N GLU A 35 25.46 -10.33 -11.06
CA GLU A 35 26.09 -9.09 -10.60
C GLU A 35 25.21 -7.87 -10.81
N PHE A 36 24.57 -7.78 -11.96
CA PHE A 36 23.65 -6.70 -12.26
C PHE A 36 22.48 -6.70 -11.27
N PHE A 37 21.77 -7.83 -11.15
CA PHE A 37 20.60 -7.97 -10.29
C PHE A 37 20.92 -7.68 -8.81
N THR A 38 22.05 -8.19 -8.30
CA THR A 38 22.46 -7.94 -6.92
C THR A 38 22.84 -6.48 -6.64
N SER A 39 23.29 -5.75 -7.66
CA SER A 39 23.69 -4.33 -7.54
C SER A 39 22.55 -3.31 -7.66
N CYS A 40 21.41 -3.68 -8.28
CA CYS A 40 20.28 -2.78 -8.47
C CYS A 40 19.50 -2.55 -7.17
N ASN A 41 18.74 -1.46 -7.06
CA ASN A 41 17.79 -1.27 -5.95
C ASN A 41 16.58 -2.22 -6.09
N ASP A 42 15.89 -2.50 -4.99
CA ASP A 42 14.74 -3.44 -5.00
C ASP A 42 13.61 -2.92 -5.89
N ASP A 43 13.25 -1.64 -5.74
CA ASP A 43 12.14 -1.01 -6.46
C ASP A 43 12.29 -1.08 -7.99
N TYR A 44 13.50 -0.86 -8.52
CA TYR A 44 13.81 -0.99 -9.94
C TYR A 44 13.58 -2.41 -10.42
N LEU A 45 14.05 -3.40 -9.65
CA LEU A 45 13.88 -4.81 -10.02
C LEU A 45 12.41 -5.20 -9.99
N ILE A 46 11.66 -4.75 -8.98
CA ILE A 46 10.22 -5.00 -8.88
C ILE A 46 9.49 -4.39 -10.07
N ARG A 47 9.77 -3.13 -10.42
CA ARG A 47 9.16 -2.49 -11.61
C ARG A 47 9.47 -3.21 -12.92
N ASN A 48 10.62 -3.87 -13.03
CA ASN A 48 11.00 -4.65 -14.21
C ASN A 48 10.40 -6.06 -14.22
N LEU A 49 10.18 -6.67 -13.04
CA LEU A 49 9.64 -8.03 -12.89
C LEU A 49 8.11 -8.07 -12.87
N ALA A 50 7.49 -7.06 -12.26
CA ALA A 50 6.06 -6.95 -12.02
C ALA A 50 5.60 -5.49 -12.22
N PRO A 51 5.59 -4.98 -13.46
CA PRO A 51 5.30 -3.57 -13.75
C PRO A 51 3.89 -3.11 -13.36
N GLN A 52 2.96 -4.05 -13.19
CA GLN A 52 1.56 -3.77 -12.81
C GLN A 52 1.32 -3.79 -11.31
N THR A 53 2.33 -4.14 -10.50
CA THR A 53 2.19 -4.14 -9.04
C THR A 53 2.07 -2.72 -8.53
N LYS A 54 0.96 -2.42 -7.84
CA LYS A 54 0.77 -1.14 -7.14
C LYS A 54 1.72 -1.08 -5.94
N THR A 55 2.47 0.00 -5.77
CA THR A 55 3.38 0.14 -4.62
C THR A 55 2.62 0.35 -3.31
N HIS A 56 1.57 1.16 -3.35
CA HIS A 56 0.76 1.49 -2.18
C HIS A 56 -0.69 1.06 -2.38
N GLU A 57 -1.36 0.79 -1.27
CA GLU A 57 -2.79 0.54 -1.18
C GLU A 57 -3.38 1.29 0.03
N PRO A 58 -4.67 1.64 0.00
CA PRO A 58 -5.33 2.27 1.14
C PRO A 58 -5.25 1.40 2.39
N ASP A 59 -4.94 2.00 3.53
CA ASP A 59 -4.91 1.33 4.83
C ASP A 59 -6.19 1.55 5.62
N PHE A 60 -7.26 0.87 5.19
CA PHE A 60 -8.55 0.93 5.88
C PHE A 60 -8.50 0.40 7.32
N GLU A 61 -7.54 -0.46 7.67
CA GLU A 61 -7.38 -0.91 9.05
C GLU A 61 -6.94 0.24 9.96
N GLN A 62 -5.99 1.05 9.50
CA GLN A 62 -5.56 2.25 10.21
C GLN A 62 -6.65 3.32 10.18
N PHE A 63 -7.27 3.55 9.03
CA PHE A 63 -8.37 4.51 8.87
C PHE A 63 -9.53 4.25 9.86
N ASN A 64 -9.97 2.99 9.97
CA ASN A 64 -11.04 2.60 10.90
C ASN A 64 -10.70 2.89 12.37
N LYS A 65 -9.42 2.86 12.75
CA LYS A 65 -8.97 3.22 14.11
C LYS A 65 -8.99 4.74 14.30
N GLU A 66 -8.45 5.46 13.32
CA GLU A 66 -8.32 6.92 13.39
C GLU A 66 -9.69 7.61 13.32
N ILE A 67 -10.62 7.14 12.48
CA ILE A 67 -11.96 7.72 12.37
C ILE A 67 -12.77 7.53 13.66
N LYS A 68 -12.63 6.38 14.34
CA LYS A 68 -13.23 6.15 15.66
C LYS A 68 -12.68 7.10 16.71
N GLN A 69 -11.38 7.36 16.67
CA GLN A 69 -10.76 8.36 17.54
C GLN A 69 -11.30 9.77 17.22
N LYS A 70 -11.39 10.14 15.94
CA LYS A 70 -11.93 11.42 15.48
C LYS A 70 -13.38 11.62 15.96
N ILE A 71 -14.23 10.60 15.85
CA ILE A 71 -15.60 10.62 16.39
C ILE A 71 -15.61 10.90 17.90
N CYS A 72 -14.73 10.25 18.67
CA CYS A 72 -14.59 10.52 20.11
C CYS A 72 -14.06 11.93 20.41
N GLU A 73 -13.21 12.51 19.55
CA GLU A 73 -12.73 13.88 19.66
C GLU A 73 -13.82 14.90 19.37
N MET A 74 -14.54 14.72 18.25
CA MET A 74 -15.70 15.54 17.87
C MET A 74 -16.78 15.55 18.96
N ARG A 75 -17.00 14.41 19.63
CA ARG A 75 -17.95 14.32 20.74
C ARG A 75 -17.48 15.04 22.02
N ARG A 76 -16.17 15.08 22.26
CA ARG A 76 -15.56 15.66 23.48
C ARG A 76 -15.43 17.17 23.42
N ASP A 77 -15.10 17.73 22.25
CA ASP A 77 -14.88 19.17 22.08
C ASP A 77 -15.88 19.80 21.11
N SER A 78 -17.12 19.91 21.56
CA SER A 78 -18.23 20.50 20.81
C SER A 78 -18.07 21.99 20.48
N ARG A 79 -17.05 22.67 21.05
CA ARG A 79 -16.80 24.11 20.89
C ARG A 79 -16.10 24.46 19.57
N GLY A 80 -15.51 23.49 18.87
CA GLY A 80 -14.89 23.68 17.55
C GLY A 80 -15.85 23.46 16.37
N TRP A 81 -17.09 23.03 16.63
CA TRP A 81 -18.03 22.53 15.62
C TRP A 81 -19.34 23.34 15.62
N GLU A 82 -19.25 24.66 15.87
CA GLU A 82 -20.42 25.54 16.02
C GLU A 82 -21.36 25.54 14.80
N PHE A 83 -20.85 25.22 13.60
CA PHE A 83 -21.67 25.03 12.40
C PHE A 83 -22.67 23.86 12.50
N ILE A 84 -22.45 22.91 13.42
CA ILE A 84 -23.30 21.73 13.69
C ILE A 84 -24.11 21.91 14.98
N GLY A 85 -24.48 23.14 15.33
CA GLY A 85 -25.46 23.40 16.39
C GLY A 85 -25.09 22.87 17.78
N GLY A 86 -23.80 22.74 18.11
CA GLY A 86 -23.34 22.33 19.45
C GLY A 86 -22.60 20.98 19.51
N GLY A 87 -22.19 20.43 18.37
CA GLY A 87 -21.33 19.25 18.25
C GLY A 87 -22.07 17.93 18.10
N LEU A 88 -21.31 16.86 17.86
CA LEU A 88 -21.84 15.54 17.49
C LEU A 88 -22.83 14.99 18.54
N SER A 89 -24.06 14.64 18.12
CA SER A 89 -25.06 14.09 19.06
C SER A 89 -24.59 12.74 19.62
N LYS A 90 -25.12 12.36 20.79
CA LYS A 90 -24.77 11.09 21.42
C LYS A 90 -25.17 9.90 20.54
N ASP A 91 -26.32 9.99 19.89
CA ASP A 91 -26.88 8.88 19.12
C ASP A 91 -26.14 8.75 17.78
N LEU A 92 -25.88 9.86 17.08
CA LEU A 92 -25.05 9.84 15.88
C LEU A 92 -23.61 9.38 16.18
N ALA A 93 -22.99 9.87 17.25
CA ALA A 93 -21.66 9.42 17.66
C ALA A 93 -21.60 7.90 17.87
N ARG A 94 -22.64 7.32 18.48
CA ARG A 94 -22.74 5.86 18.69
C ARG A 94 -22.87 5.13 17.36
N GLN A 95 -23.76 5.59 16.47
CA GLN A 95 -23.97 4.99 15.16
C GLN A 95 -22.68 4.98 14.32
N LEU A 96 -21.97 6.12 14.26
CA LEU A 96 -20.71 6.23 13.51
C LEU A 96 -19.59 5.37 14.11
N TYR A 97 -19.51 5.30 15.45
CA TYR A 97 -18.48 4.52 16.15
C TYR A 97 -18.66 3.01 15.97
N ASP A 98 -19.91 2.56 15.89
CA ASP A 98 -20.25 1.14 15.77
C ASP A 98 -20.08 0.61 14.33
N ILE A 99 -19.78 1.47 13.35
CA ILE A 99 -19.40 1.04 12.00
C ILE A 99 -18.13 0.18 12.07
N GLU A 100 -18.21 -1.02 11.51
CA GLU A 100 -17.10 -1.98 11.48
C GLU A 100 -16.07 -1.63 10.41
N SER A 101 -16.53 -1.30 9.21
CA SER A 101 -15.71 -0.91 8.08
C SER A 101 -16.24 0.36 7.43
N TRP A 102 -15.37 1.35 7.31
CA TRP A 102 -15.66 2.59 6.61
C TRP A 102 -15.35 2.54 5.10
N GLU A 103 -14.73 1.48 4.61
CA GLU A 103 -14.29 1.34 3.20
C GLU A 103 -15.43 1.59 2.20
N ASP A 104 -16.63 1.06 2.47
CA ASP A 104 -17.79 1.20 1.59
C ASP A 104 -18.35 2.64 1.50
N TYR A 105 -17.91 3.52 2.41
CA TYR A 105 -18.35 4.91 2.49
C TYR A 105 -17.28 5.89 2.00
N ILE A 106 -16.12 5.39 1.58
CA ILE A 106 -15.06 6.20 1.00
C ILE A 106 -15.07 6.08 -0.53
N THR A 107 -14.99 7.23 -1.19
CA THR A 107 -14.90 7.35 -2.64
C THR A 107 -13.45 7.22 -3.10
N GLU A 108 -13.23 6.69 -4.31
CA GLU A 108 -11.89 6.65 -4.92
C GLU A 108 -11.30 8.06 -5.16
N ASN A 109 -12.19 9.06 -5.28
CA ASN A 109 -11.82 10.46 -5.45
C ASN A 109 -11.61 11.12 -4.07
N PRO A 110 -10.41 11.61 -3.75
CA PRO A 110 -10.11 12.21 -2.44
C PRO A 110 -10.80 13.57 -2.23
N TYR A 111 -11.34 14.18 -3.28
CA TYR A 111 -12.10 15.43 -3.19
C TYR A 111 -13.60 15.22 -2.99
N GLU A 112 -14.06 13.97 -3.06
CA GLU A 112 -15.44 13.62 -2.76
C GLU A 112 -15.61 13.40 -1.25
N PRO A 113 -16.72 13.87 -0.66
CA PRO A 113 -16.96 13.70 0.77
C PRO A 113 -17.23 12.23 1.11
N ILE A 114 -16.97 11.88 2.37
CA ILE A 114 -17.37 10.58 2.93
C ILE A 114 -18.89 10.42 2.77
N LEU A 115 -19.31 9.28 2.21
CA LEU A 115 -20.71 8.99 1.97
C LEU A 115 -21.43 8.74 3.30
N CYS A 116 -22.65 9.23 3.43
CA CYS A 116 -23.49 8.97 4.59
C CYS A 116 -23.83 7.46 4.68
N PRO A 117 -23.47 6.77 5.77
CA PRO A 117 -23.82 5.36 5.94
C PRO A 117 -25.33 5.13 5.98
N SER A 118 -25.77 4.01 5.41
CA SER A 118 -27.19 3.67 5.37
C SER A 118 -27.79 3.52 6.77
N GLY A 119 -28.89 4.21 7.05
CA GLY A 119 -29.57 4.15 8.35
C GLY A 119 -29.12 5.20 9.36
N ILE A 120 -28.20 6.09 8.95
CA ILE A 120 -27.82 7.29 9.69
C ILE A 120 -28.70 8.48 9.23
N ASP A 121 -28.99 9.39 10.16
CA ASP A 121 -29.68 10.64 9.86
C ASP A 121 -28.83 11.51 8.92
N SER A 122 -29.32 11.74 7.70
CA SER A 122 -28.58 12.48 6.68
C SER A 122 -28.37 13.94 7.04
N ASP A 123 -29.32 14.57 7.71
CA ASP A 123 -29.29 16.01 7.97
C ASP A 123 -28.24 16.34 9.04
N GLU A 124 -28.13 15.50 10.08
CA GLU A 124 -27.07 15.63 11.07
C GLU A 124 -25.70 15.23 10.51
N PHE A 125 -25.65 14.20 9.65
CA PHE A 125 -24.40 13.75 9.01
C PHE A 125 -23.83 14.77 8.03
N GLU A 126 -24.66 15.39 7.18
CA GLU A 126 -24.23 16.41 6.21
C GLU A 126 -23.65 17.66 6.88
N GLY A 127 -24.03 17.92 8.14
CA GLY A 127 -23.41 18.96 8.95
C GLY A 127 -21.99 18.63 9.39
N LEU A 128 -21.59 17.35 9.39
CA LEU A 128 -20.27 16.90 9.83
C LEU A 128 -19.18 17.29 8.83
N ASP A 129 -18.21 18.04 9.31
CA ASP A 129 -16.94 18.23 8.62
C ASP A 129 -15.89 17.30 9.26
N PHE A 130 -15.42 16.31 8.51
CA PHE A 130 -14.35 15.43 8.96
C PHE A 130 -12.97 16.10 8.87
N CYS A 131 -12.85 17.30 8.28
CA CYS A 131 -11.64 18.09 8.07
C CYS A 131 -10.53 17.33 7.33
N ASP A 132 -10.61 17.25 5.99
CA ASP A 132 -9.61 16.63 5.10
C ASP A 132 -9.04 15.31 5.68
N PHE A 133 -9.94 14.46 6.18
CA PHE A 133 -9.57 13.22 6.85
C PHE A 133 -9.29 12.14 5.80
N ASP A 134 -8.07 12.15 5.29
CA ASP A 134 -7.63 11.26 4.21
C ASP A 134 -7.45 9.81 4.67
N VAL A 135 -7.65 8.88 3.73
CA VAL A 135 -7.29 7.47 3.96
C VAL A 135 -5.77 7.33 3.92
N PRO A 136 -5.12 6.85 4.99
CA PRO A 136 -3.69 6.61 4.98
C PRO A 136 -3.32 5.53 3.96
N GLU A 137 -2.11 5.60 3.42
CA GLU A 137 -1.57 4.59 2.51
C GLU A 137 -0.59 3.67 3.25
N LYS A 138 -0.59 2.39 2.86
CA LYS A 138 0.45 1.42 3.23
C LYS A 138 1.07 0.81 1.99
N LEU A 139 2.24 0.19 2.14
CA LEU A 139 2.80 -0.64 1.08
C LEU A 139 1.84 -1.79 0.77
N SER A 140 1.58 -2.03 -0.51
CA SER A 140 0.67 -3.10 -0.89
C SER A 140 1.22 -4.46 -0.53
N THR A 141 0.32 -5.39 -0.22
CA THR A 141 0.70 -6.77 0.09
C THR A 141 1.46 -7.42 -1.09
N GLU A 142 1.07 -7.10 -2.33
CA GLU A 142 1.73 -7.57 -3.53
C GLU A 142 3.17 -7.02 -3.65
N TYR A 143 3.35 -5.72 -3.36
CA TYR A 143 4.67 -5.09 -3.38
C TYR A 143 5.60 -5.65 -2.31
N LEU A 144 5.11 -5.85 -1.09
CA LEU A 144 5.86 -6.49 -0.01
C LEU A 144 6.28 -7.91 -0.37
N TYR A 145 5.40 -8.68 -1.01
CA TYR A 145 5.73 -10.02 -1.49
C TYR A 145 6.84 -9.99 -2.56
N MET A 146 6.78 -9.04 -3.50
CA MET A 146 7.84 -8.85 -4.49
C MET A 146 9.16 -8.39 -3.87
N GLN A 147 9.14 -7.53 -2.86
CA GLN A 147 10.34 -7.16 -2.08
C GLN A 147 10.96 -8.39 -1.42
N LEU A 148 10.15 -9.25 -0.80
CA LEU A 148 10.64 -10.48 -0.18
C LEU A 148 11.30 -11.40 -1.21
N ILE A 149 10.67 -11.60 -2.37
CA ILE A 149 11.23 -12.41 -3.46
C ILE A 149 12.57 -11.83 -3.93
N VAL A 150 12.61 -10.53 -4.26
CA VAL A 150 13.83 -9.88 -4.76
C VAL A 150 14.97 -9.98 -3.76
N ARG A 151 14.71 -9.69 -2.48
CA ARG A 151 15.73 -9.77 -1.41
C ARG A 151 16.22 -11.20 -1.21
N THR A 152 15.32 -12.18 -1.25
CA THR A 152 15.67 -13.60 -1.14
C THR A 152 16.57 -14.05 -2.30
N VAL A 153 16.21 -13.67 -3.53
CA VAL A 153 17.02 -13.98 -4.71
C VAL A 153 18.38 -13.29 -4.63
N LYS A 154 18.45 -12.01 -4.24
CA LYS A 154 19.73 -11.31 -4.03
C LYS A 154 20.63 -11.99 -3.01
N ALA A 155 20.08 -12.41 -1.87
CA ALA A 155 20.82 -13.13 -0.85
C ALA A 155 21.39 -14.45 -1.42
N ALA A 156 20.57 -15.26 -2.09
CA ALA A 156 21.00 -16.53 -2.67
C ALA A 156 22.11 -16.34 -3.74
N LEU A 157 21.97 -15.34 -4.61
CA LEU A 157 22.98 -14.99 -5.62
C LEU A 157 24.30 -14.55 -4.98
N SER A 158 24.22 -13.78 -3.89
CA SER A 158 25.41 -13.28 -3.18
C SER A 158 26.14 -14.38 -2.42
N SER A 159 25.41 -15.34 -1.83
CA SER A 159 25.99 -16.52 -1.18
C SER A 159 26.67 -17.47 -2.18
N THR A 160 26.11 -17.61 -3.38
CA THR A 160 26.69 -18.47 -4.44
C THR A 160 28.06 -17.98 -4.90
N LYS A 161 28.32 -16.66 -4.87
CA LYS A 161 29.65 -16.09 -5.17
C LYS A 161 30.73 -16.55 -4.17
N HIS A 162 30.38 -16.72 -2.90
CA HIS A 162 31.33 -17.12 -1.86
C HIS A 162 31.69 -18.61 -1.94
N GLN A 163 30.80 -19.47 -2.44
CA GLN A 163 31.05 -20.91 -2.58
C GLN A 163 31.92 -21.29 -3.79
N LYS A 164 32.01 -20.45 -4.82
CA LYS A 164 32.89 -20.70 -5.99
C LYS A 164 34.33 -20.18 -5.83
N ALA A 165 34.61 -19.45 -4.75
CA ALA A 165 35.91 -18.85 -4.48
C ALA A 165 36.71 -19.56 -3.37
N ALA A 166 36.18 -20.67 -2.84
CA ALA A 166 36.83 -21.56 -1.87
C ALA A 166 37.11 -22.92 -2.52
#